data_AF-A0A142YKD6-F1
#
_entry.id   AF-A0A142YKD6-F1
#
_cell.length_a   1.000
_cell.length_b   1.000
_cell.length_c   1.000
_cell.angle_alpha   90.00
_cell.angle_beta   90.00
_cell.angle_gamma   90.00
#
_symmetry.space_group_name_H-M   'P 1'
#
loop_
_entity.id
_entity.type
_entity.pdbx_description
1 polymer ?
#
loop_
_entity_poly.entity_id
_entity_poly.type
_entity_poly.pdbx_seq_one_letter_code
_entity_poly.pdbx_strand_id
1 'polypeptide(L)'
;MQGSNRRLAVVLVVAVAARAAAVLVLQSHHVPHSTYEHGEIAASLVEGRGFSMRFLGGEGPTSQQAPAYPILVAAAYAVGGVEQPLALLILELGQALLGGLMVLGVFRLARLVAPERPAVAWWSAWIAALHPTLVYAATHVQVALLAATLIVWTLVWAYRAGSSGSRRDAVAAGLLTALGVLADPILGLVGLGVCAALWLTRTTAPSKRPIWLTGAIMFAVAALGVAPWVIRNALVHGEFVPIKSTFGYAFWQGNCTISQGTDKVVRPSVEEVMEESKAAGSLAAYNQTIWKARHTAGYIDDVAFTPDFKRYLGSLPEPERSRVLLRMAIDDIRNDPARYVGLCLHRFRSFWLFDETNPRSRVLVYRVSHLGLTALAALGLLFGGSGFRRRSIPMLATAAALSVFHALTIVSARFHIPIEPLMAVCAGVGVAGVVELLVGLGRVRSVAPARRVEQVGVVGRLG
;
A
#
# COMPACT_ATOMS: atom_id res chain seq x y z
N MET A 1 23.74 -2.17 -23.30
CA MET A 1 22.35 -1.78 -22.97
C MET A 1 21.33 -2.91 -23.16
N GLN A 2 21.41 -3.70 -24.24
CA GLN A 2 20.46 -4.80 -24.51
C GLN A 2 20.36 -5.86 -23.38
N GLY A 3 21.48 -6.27 -22.77
CA GLY A 3 21.47 -7.28 -21.69
C GLY A 3 20.77 -6.83 -20.39
N SER A 4 20.84 -5.54 -20.05
CA SER A 4 20.17 -4.98 -18.86
C SER A 4 18.65 -4.94 -19.05
N ASN A 5 18.20 -4.56 -20.26
CA ASN A 5 16.78 -4.56 -20.60
C ASN A 5 16.18 -5.97 -20.56
N ARG A 6 16.92 -6.98 -21.05
CA ARG A 6 16.48 -8.38 -20.97
C ARG A 6 16.33 -8.86 -19.52
N ARG A 7 17.29 -8.55 -18.65
CA ARG A 7 17.20 -8.90 -17.22
C ARG A 7 16.01 -8.24 -16.53
N LEU A 8 15.77 -6.95 -16.80
CA LEU A 8 14.63 -6.24 -16.21
C LEU A 8 13.32 -6.84 -16.70
N ALA A 9 13.20 -7.16 -18.00
CA ALA A 9 12.02 -7.83 -18.54
C ALA A 9 11.75 -9.16 -17.82
N VAL A 10 12.77 -9.96 -17.51
CA VAL A 10 12.62 -11.18 -16.72
C VAL A 10 12.04 -10.90 -15.33
N VAL A 11 12.56 -9.89 -14.60
CA VAL A 11 12.03 -9.52 -13.27
C VAL A 11 10.55 -9.14 -13.36
N LEU A 12 10.18 -8.36 -14.38
CA LEU A 12 8.79 -7.92 -14.58
C LEU A 12 7.86 -9.08 -14.94
N VAL A 13 8.31 -9.98 -15.82
CA VAL A 13 7.56 -11.20 -16.16
C VAL A 13 7.36 -12.07 -14.93
N VAL A 14 8.39 -12.27 -14.11
CA VAL A 14 8.27 -13.03 -12.87
C VAL A 14 7.33 -12.34 -11.88
N ALA A 15 7.38 -11.01 -11.75
CA ALA A 15 6.48 -10.26 -10.87
C ALA A 15 5.00 -10.43 -11.25
N VAL A 16 4.69 -10.36 -12.55
CA VAL A 16 3.33 -10.57 -13.06
C VAL A 16 2.92 -12.03 -12.92
N ALA A 17 3.79 -12.96 -13.31
CA ALA A 17 3.53 -14.39 -13.26
C ALA A 17 3.30 -14.89 -11.83
N ALA A 18 4.07 -14.43 -10.84
CA ALA A 18 3.88 -14.80 -9.44
C ALA A 18 2.51 -14.35 -8.90
N ARG A 19 2.06 -13.16 -9.29
CA ARG A 19 0.73 -12.62 -8.92
C ARG A 19 -0.40 -13.36 -9.61
N ALA A 20 -0.29 -13.59 -10.92
CA ALA A 20 -1.26 -14.38 -11.67
C ALA A 20 -1.34 -15.82 -11.15
N ALA A 21 -0.20 -16.44 -10.83
CA ALA A 21 -0.16 -17.74 -10.21
C ALA A 21 -0.87 -17.75 -8.85
N ALA A 22 -0.64 -16.73 -8.00
CA ALA A 22 -1.35 -16.61 -6.73
C ALA A 22 -2.88 -16.51 -6.93
N VAL A 23 -3.36 -15.73 -7.89
CA VAL A 23 -4.78 -15.62 -8.25
C VAL A 23 -5.37 -16.97 -8.64
N LEU A 24 -4.69 -17.71 -9.52
CA LEU A 24 -5.17 -18.98 -10.05
C LEU A 24 -5.10 -20.11 -9.01
N VAL A 25 -4.02 -20.18 -8.24
CA VAL A 25 -3.80 -21.21 -7.20
C VAL A 25 -4.72 -21.00 -6.00
N LEU A 26 -4.96 -19.74 -5.59
CA LEU A 26 -5.82 -19.44 -4.46
C LEU A 26 -7.31 -19.35 -4.82
N GLN A 27 -7.63 -19.37 -6.12
CA GLN A 27 -8.99 -19.25 -6.66
C GLN A 27 -9.77 -18.07 -6.06
N SER A 28 -9.09 -16.93 -5.86
CA SER A 28 -9.66 -15.73 -5.22
C SER A 28 -10.85 -15.15 -5.98
N HIS A 29 -10.83 -15.23 -7.31
CA HIS A 29 -11.93 -14.81 -8.18
C HIS A 29 -13.23 -15.61 -8.02
N HIS A 30 -13.24 -16.72 -7.26
CA HIS A 30 -14.47 -17.44 -6.91
C HIS A 30 -15.03 -17.02 -5.54
N VAL A 31 -14.35 -16.13 -4.80
CA VAL A 31 -14.82 -15.66 -3.51
C VAL A 31 -15.94 -14.62 -3.71
N PRO A 32 -17.17 -14.90 -3.24
CA PRO A 32 -18.29 -14.00 -3.42
C PRO A 32 -18.15 -12.74 -2.56
N HIS A 33 -18.74 -11.63 -3.00
CA HIS A 33 -18.77 -10.35 -2.27
C HIS A 33 -17.36 -9.80 -1.90
N SER A 34 -16.37 -10.03 -2.77
CA SER A 34 -14.96 -9.70 -2.52
C SER A 34 -14.56 -8.28 -2.97
N THR A 35 -15.49 -7.52 -3.53
CA THR A 35 -15.32 -6.17 -4.11
C THR A 35 -15.78 -5.03 -3.19
N TYR A 36 -16.44 -5.38 -2.07
CA TYR A 36 -16.87 -4.44 -1.02
C TYR A 36 -17.73 -3.29 -1.58
N GLU A 37 -17.62 -2.09 -1.02
CA GLU A 37 -18.40 -0.91 -1.43
C GLU A 37 -18.06 -0.48 -2.87
N HIS A 38 -16.88 -0.85 -3.39
CA HIS A 38 -16.51 -0.58 -4.78
C HIS A 38 -17.38 -1.36 -5.77
N GLY A 39 -17.73 -2.60 -5.43
CA GLY A 39 -18.58 -3.46 -6.26
C GLY A 39 -20.01 -2.95 -6.37
N GLU A 40 -20.59 -2.48 -5.27
CA GLU A 40 -21.94 -1.92 -5.26
C GLU A 40 -22.05 -0.65 -6.12
N ILE A 41 -21.09 0.27 -5.98
CA ILE A 41 -21.02 1.47 -6.83
C ILE A 41 -20.79 1.09 -8.30
N ALA A 42 -19.94 0.10 -8.55
CA ALA A 42 -19.66 -0.38 -9.90
C ALA A 42 -20.89 -1.01 -10.57
N ALA A 43 -21.67 -1.80 -9.83
CA ALA A 43 -22.94 -2.35 -10.31
C ALA A 43 -23.90 -1.22 -10.71
N SER A 44 -24.12 -0.24 -9.82
CA SER A 44 -24.95 0.93 -10.09
C SER A 44 -24.52 1.71 -11.33
N LEU A 45 -23.21 1.83 -11.58
CA LEU A 45 -22.69 2.46 -12.80
C LEU A 45 -23.04 1.66 -14.07
N VAL A 46 -22.88 0.34 -14.05
CA VAL A 46 -23.22 -0.55 -15.18
C VAL A 46 -24.73 -0.55 -15.44
N GLU A 47 -25.55 -0.46 -14.41
CA GLU A 47 -27.01 -0.41 -14.49
C GLU A 47 -27.56 0.98 -14.85
N GLY A 48 -26.70 1.99 -15.02
CA GLY A 48 -27.12 3.35 -15.38
C GLY A 48 -27.69 4.18 -14.23
N ARG A 49 -27.60 3.72 -12.98
CA ARG A 49 -28.01 4.46 -11.76
C ARG A 49 -27.00 5.52 -11.31
N GLY A 50 -25.88 5.65 -12.04
CA GLY A 50 -24.80 6.58 -11.73
C GLY A 50 -23.94 6.12 -10.55
N PHE A 51 -23.13 7.04 -10.01
CA PHE A 51 -22.24 6.76 -8.88
C PHE A 51 -23.04 6.78 -7.57
N SER A 52 -23.71 5.67 -7.26
CA SER A 52 -24.69 5.53 -6.19
C SER A 52 -24.55 4.19 -5.45
N MET A 53 -24.92 4.17 -4.17
CA MET A 53 -24.97 2.96 -3.34
C MET A 53 -25.91 3.17 -2.14
N ARG A 54 -26.17 2.11 -1.39
CA ARG A 54 -26.77 2.16 -0.06
C ARG A 54 -25.68 2.31 1.00
N PHE A 55 -25.64 3.44 1.68
CA PHE A 55 -24.65 3.73 2.72
C PHE A 55 -25.33 4.15 4.03
N LEU A 56 -25.04 3.45 5.13
CA LEU A 56 -25.60 3.76 6.47
C LEU A 56 -27.12 3.96 6.47
N GLY A 57 -27.85 3.07 5.78
CA GLY A 57 -29.31 3.02 5.78
C GLY A 57 -30.00 3.80 4.66
N GLY A 58 -29.33 4.77 4.02
CA GLY A 58 -29.91 5.53 2.91
C GLY A 58 -29.29 5.19 1.55
N GLU A 59 -30.09 5.24 0.49
CA GLU A 59 -29.71 4.94 -0.89
C GLU A 59 -29.71 6.20 -1.75
N GLY A 60 -28.76 6.31 -2.68
CA GLY A 60 -28.71 7.42 -3.64
C GLY A 60 -27.30 7.70 -4.15
N PRO A 61 -27.11 8.83 -4.88
CA PRO A 61 -25.79 9.30 -5.28
C PRO A 61 -24.87 9.44 -4.07
N THR A 62 -23.66 8.89 -4.17
CA THR A 62 -22.75 8.78 -3.03
C THR A 62 -21.39 9.44 -3.29
N SER A 63 -20.67 9.78 -2.23
CA SER A 63 -19.23 10.03 -2.23
C SER A 63 -18.53 9.15 -1.17
N GLN A 64 -19.07 7.96 -0.88
CA GLN A 64 -18.51 7.02 0.10
C GLN A 64 -17.11 6.55 -0.32
N GLN A 65 -16.94 6.22 -1.61
CA GLN A 65 -15.66 5.91 -2.24
C GLN A 65 -15.16 7.05 -3.15
N ALA A 66 -13.85 7.07 -3.35
CA ALA A 66 -13.21 7.90 -4.37
C ALA A 66 -13.37 7.22 -5.74
N PRO A 67 -13.41 7.97 -6.85
CA PRO A 67 -13.98 7.48 -8.09
C PRO A 67 -13.10 6.50 -8.86
N ALA A 68 -11.77 6.57 -8.73
CA ALA A 68 -10.88 5.87 -9.65
C ALA A 68 -11.03 4.34 -9.56
N TYR A 69 -11.10 3.78 -8.35
CA TYR A 69 -11.18 2.32 -8.18
C TYR A 69 -12.56 1.74 -8.54
N PRO A 70 -13.71 2.30 -8.09
CA PRO A 70 -15.04 1.87 -8.56
C PRO A 70 -15.21 1.92 -10.08
N ILE A 71 -14.65 2.93 -10.76
CA ILE A 71 -14.71 3.01 -12.23
C ILE A 71 -13.94 1.85 -12.88
N LEU A 72 -12.79 1.46 -12.34
CA LEU A 72 -12.05 0.28 -12.82
C LEU A 72 -12.84 -1.01 -12.60
N VAL A 73 -13.51 -1.15 -11.46
CA VAL A 73 -14.40 -2.29 -11.16
C VAL A 73 -15.59 -2.31 -12.12
N ALA A 74 -16.22 -1.17 -12.39
CA ALA A 74 -17.34 -1.04 -13.33
C ALA A 74 -16.96 -1.45 -14.75
N ALA A 75 -15.76 -1.08 -15.21
CA ALA A 75 -15.24 -1.49 -16.51
C ALA A 75 -15.10 -3.03 -16.62
N ALA A 76 -14.64 -3.70 -15.55
CA ALA A 76 -14.58 -5.16 -15.53
C ALA A 76 -15.98 -5.79 -15.44
N TYR A 77 -16.92 -5.20 -14.69
CA TYR A 77 -18.30 -5.69 -14.58
C TYR A 77 -19.04 -5.59 -15.90
N ALA A 78 -18.80 -4.54 -16.69
CA ALA A 78 -19.37 -4.38 -18.03
C ALA A 78 -18.95 -5.48 -19.01
N VAL A 79 -17.77 -6.10 -18.81
CA VAL A 79 -17.24 -7.17 -19.67
C VAL A 79 -17.54 -8.56 -19.10
N GLY A 80 -17.25 -8.76 -17.82
CA GLY A 80 -17.29 -10.07 -17.17
C GLY A 80 -18.60 -10.38 -16.44
N GLY A 81 -19.50 -9.41 -16.31
CA GLY A 81 -20.74 -9.51 -15.53
C GLY A 81 -20.57 -9.05 -14.08
N VAL A 82 -21.62 -8.44 -13.51
CA VAL A 82 -21.64 -7.94 -12.12
C VAL A 82 -21.43 -9.10 -11.13
N GLU A 83 -20.42 -8.97 -10.27
CA GLU A 83 -20.03 -9.95 -9.24
C GLU A 83 -19.75 -11.37 -9.79
N GLN A 84 -19.52 -11.51 -11.10
CA GLN A 84 -19.24 -12.81 -11.71
C GLN A 84 -17.75 -13.15 -11.61
N PRO A 85 -17.40 -14.45 -11.49
CA PRO A 85 -15.99 -14.88 -11.41
C PRO A 85 -15.11 -14.37 -12.55
N LEU A 86 -15.66 -14.21 -13.76
CA LEU A 86 -14.94 -13.66 -14.90
C LEU A 86 -14.52 -12.21 -14.67
N ALA A 87 -15.41 -11.36 -14.13
CA ALA A 87 -15.08 -9.97 -13.84
C ALA A 87 -14.02 -9.86 -12.72
N LEU A 88 -14.14 -10.69 -11.69
CA LEU A 88 -13.14 -10.75 -10.60
C LEU A 88 -11.78 -11.23 -11.13
N LEU A 89 -11.76 -12.23 -12.01
CA LEU A 89 -10.53 -12.68 -12.65
C LEU A 89 -9.88 -11.59 -13.50
N ILE A 90 -10.67 -10.84 -14.29
CA ILE A 90 -10.16 -9.69 -15.07
C ILE A 90 -9.52 -8.65 -14.15
N LEU A 91 -10.17 -8.31 -13.02
CA LEU A 91 -9.65 -7.34 -12.06
C LEU A 91 -8.35 -7.83 -11.41
N GLU A 92 -8.33 -9.05 -10.91
CA GLU A 92 -7.17 -9.63 -10.24
C GLU A 92 -5.97 -9.80 -11.18
N LEU A 93 -6.18 -10.18 -12.44
CA LEU A 93 -5.13 -10.22 -13.46
C LEU A 93 -4.67 -8.80 -13.87
N GLY A 94 -5.59 -7.83 -13.94
CA GLY A 94 -5.24 -6.42 -14.12
C GLY A 94 -4.35 -5.90 -12.98
N GLN A 95 -4.64 -6.31 -11.74
CA GLN A 95 -3.81 -6.02 -10.59
C GLN A 95 -2.44 -6.72 -10.65
N ALA A 96 -2.36 -7.94 -11.20
CA ALA A 96 -1.07 -8.58 -11.45
C ALA A 96 -0.17 -7.74 -12.39
N LEU A 97 -0.76 -7.16 -13.45
CA LEU A 97 -0.07 -6.23 -14.35
C LEU A 97 0.34 -4.93 -13.64
N LEU A 98 -0.54 -4.34 -12.82
CA LEU A 98 -0.20 -3.20 -11.97
C LEU A 98 0.97 -3.52 -11.03
N GLY A 99 1.03 -4.73 -10.47
CA GLY A 99 2.16 -5.21 -9.69
C GLY A 99 3.48 -5.19 -10.46
N GLY A 100 3.47 -5.61 -11.73
CA GLY A 100 4.63 -5.46 -12.61
C GLY A 100 5.05 -4.00 -12.80
N LEU A 101 4.08 -3.11 -13.03
CA LEU A 101 4.33 -1.66 -13.15
C LEU A 101 4.89 -1.06 -11.85
N MET A 102 4.42 -1.51 -10.69
CA MET A 102 4.96 -1.13 -9.39
C MET A 102 6.42 -1.58 -9.23
N VAL A 103 6.76 -2.83 -9.61
CA VAL A 103 8.15 -3.32 -9.56
C VAL A 103 9.07 -2.50 -10.45
N LEU A 104 8.61 -2.14 -11.65
CA LEU A 104 9.36 -1.21 -12.52
C LEU A 104 9.58 0.14 -11.84
N GLY A 105 8.55 0.69 -11.20
CA GLY A 105 8.65 1.90 -10.40
C GLY A 105 9.70 1.78 -9.28
N VAL A 106 9.69 0.68 -8.53
CA VAL A 106 10.66 0.40 -7.46
C VAL A 106 12.08 0.36 -7.99
N PHE A 107 12.31 -0.33 -9.12
CA PHE A 107 13.62 -0.36 -9.78
C PHE A 107 14.10 1.05 -10.16
N ARG A 108 13.21 1.89 -10.71
CA ARG A 108 13.53 3.27 -11.11
C ARG A 108 13.79 4.15 -9.90
N LEU A 109 12.98 4.04 -8.85
CA LEU A 109 13.12 4.80 -7.62
C LEU A 109 14.45 4.47 -6.93
N ALA A 110 14.78 3.18 -6.80
CA ALA A 110 16.04 2.73 -6.23
C ALA A 110 17.27 3.27 -6.98
N ARG A 111 17.21 3.37 -8.31
CA ARG A 111 18.28 4.00 -9.11
C ARG A 111 18.45 5.50 -8.84
N LEU A 112 17.38 6.20 -8.47
CA LEU A 112 17.42 7.63 -8.14
C LEU A 112 17.94 7.85 -6.72
N VAL A 113 17.60 6.95 -5.79
CA VAL A 113 17.93 7.08 -4.37
C VAL A 113 19.32 6.54 -4.03
N ALA A 114 19.77 5.49 -4.73
CA ALA A 114 21.10 4.88 -4.57
C ALA A 114 21.86 4.80 -5.92
N PRO A 115 22.12 5.95 -6.60
CA PRO A 115 22.75 5.97 -7.92
C PRO A 115 24.15 5.37 -7.95
N GLU A 116 24.89 5.41 -6.83
CA GLU A 116 26.25 4.89 -6.71
C GLU A 116 26.29 3.36 -6.57
N ARG A 117 25.14 2.71 -6.28
CA ARG A 117 25.06 1.26 -6.02
C ARG A 117 24.01 0.60 -6.92
N PRO A 118 24.30 0.36 -8.22
CA PRO A 118 23.34 -0.19 -9.17
C PRO A 118 22.71 -1.52 -8.76
N ALA A 119 23.41 -2.34 -7.97
CA ALA A 119 22.90 -3.60 -7.43
C ALA A 119 21.65 -3.40 -6.54
N VAL A 120 21.54 -2.26 -5.84
CA VAL A 120 20.39 -1.94 -4.98
C VAL A 120 19.09 -1.95 -5.77
N ALA A 121 19.09 -1.44 -7.00
CA ALA A 121 17.89 -1.43 -7.83
C ALA A 121 17.41 -2.84 -8.17
N TRP A 122 18.32 -3.77 -8.41
CA TRP A 122 17.98 -5.17 -8.68
C TRP A 122 17.44 -5.87 -7.44
N TRP A 123 18.10 -5.72 -6.29
CA TRP A 123 17.60 -6.29 -5.04
C TRP A 123 16.22 -5.74 -4.67
N SER A 124 16.04 -4.42 -4.78
CA SER A 124 14.76 -3.76 -4.50
C SER A 124 13.64 -4.31 -5.40
N ALA A 125 13.92 -4.47 -6.70
CA ALA A 125 12.96 -4.98 -7.66
C ALA A 125 12.60 -6.45 -7.39
N TRP A 126 13.58 -7.30 -7.08
CA TRP A 126 13.32 -8.71 -6.74
C TRP A 126 12.52 -8.87 -5.45
N ILE A 127 12.86 -8.08 -4.43
CA ILE A 127 12.08 -8.03 -3.18
C ILE A 127 10.64 -7.64 -3.50
N ALA A 128 10.41 -6.52 -4.19
CA ALA A 128 9.05 -6.07 -4.52
C ALA A 128 8.29 -7.05 -5.45
N ALA A 129 9.00 -7.77 -6.33
CA ALA A 129 8.41 -8.75 -7.23
C ALA A 129 7.84 -9.96 -6.50
N LEU A 130 8.52 -10.43 -5.46
CA LEU A 130 8.25 -11.71 -4.79
C LEU A 130 7.78 -11.57 -3.33
N HIS A 131 7.71 -10.35 -2.79
CA HIS A 131 7.29 -10.14 -1.42
C HIS A 131 5.85 -10.66 -1.20
N PRO A 132 5.62 -11.59 -0.26
CA PRO A 132 4.33 -12.29 -0.12
C PRO A 132 3.10 -11.38 -0.02
N THR A 133 3.18 -10.28 0.74
CA THR A 133 2.08 -9.33 0.89
C THR A 133 1.77 -8.57 -0.40
N LEU A 134 2.78 -8.13 -1.15
CA LEU A 134 2.61 -7.47 -2.46
C LEU A 134 2.13 -8.44 -3.56
N VAL A 135 2.44 -9.73 -3.44
CA VAL A 135 1.92 -10.77 -4.33
C VAL A 135 0.46 -11.06 -3.99
N TYR A 136 0.17 -11.29 -2.70
CA TYR A 136 -1.18 -11.56 -2.20
C TYR A 136 -2.14 -10.37 -2.36
N ALA A 137 -1.64 -9.13 -2.36
CA ALA A 137 -2.44 -7.94 -2.63
C ALA A 137 -3.11 -7.99 -4.02
N ALA A 138 -2.54 -8.73 -4.99
CA ALA A 138 -3.14 -8.87 -6.32
C ALA A 138 -4.41 -9.73 -6.34
N THR A 139 -4.59 -10.61 -5.34
CA THR A 139 -5.75 -11.52 -5.21
C THR A 139 -6.96 -10.87 -4.53
N HIS A 140 -6.92 -9.55 -4.34
CA HIS A 140 -7.94 -8.79 -3.62
C HIS A 140 -8.38 -7.60 -4.45
N VAL A 141 -9.66 -7.51 -4.77
CA VAL A 141 -10.24 -6.34 -5.45
C VAL A 141 -10.32 -5.17 -4.45
N GLN A 142 -9.18 -4.52 -4.20
CA GLN A 142 -9.03 -3.36 -3.33
C GLN A 142 -8.01 -2.35 -3.86
N VAL A 143 -8.10 -1.11 -3.37
CA VAL A 143 -7.23 0.01 -3.80
C VAL A 143 -5.74 -0.14 -3.43
N ALA A 144 -5.37 -1.06 -2.52
CA ALA A 144 -4.04 -1.08 -1.89
C ALA A 144 -2.88 -1.23 -2.89
N LEU A 145 -3.00 -2.12 -3.89
CA LEU A 145 -1.93 -2.31 -4.88
C LEU A 145 -1.85 -1.15 -5.89
N LEU A 146 -3.00 -0.57 -6.25
CA LEU A 146 -3.05 0.66 -7.04
C LEU A 146 -2.38 1.81 -6.29
N ALA A 147 -2.68 1.97 -5.00
CA ALA A 147 -2.08 2.97 -4.12
C ALA A 147 -0.55 2.82 -4.04
N ALA A 148 -0.06 1.60 -3.80
CA ALA A 148 1.37 1.27 -3.80
C ALA A 148 2.05 1.67 -5.13
N THR A 149 1.41 1.35 -6.26
CA THR A 149 1.90 1.70 -7.61
C THR A 149 1.96 3.22 -7.81
N LEU A 150 0.89 3.93 -7.46
CA LEU A 150 0.78 5.38 -7.63
C LEU A 150 1.76 6.14 -6.74
N ILE A 151 1.96 5.74 -5.48
CA ILE A 151 2.95 6.35 -4.59
C ILE A 151 4.35 6.25 -5.20
N VAL A 152 4.77 5.05 -5.60
CA VAL A 152 6.11 4.83 -6.14
C VAL A 152 6.35 5.66 -7.39
N TRP A 153 5.40 5.66 -8.33
CA TRP A 153 5.55 6.43 -9.57
C TRP A 153 5.47 7.94 -9.33
N THR A 154 4.62 8.40 -8.42
CA THR A 154 4.55 9.81 -8.02
C THR A 154 5.91 10.27 -7.49
N LEU A 155 6.54 9.49 -6.61
CA LEU A 155 7.88 9.79 -6.13
C LEU A 155 8.90 9.78 -7.27
N VAL A 156 8.94 8.74 -8.12
CA VAL A 156 9.86 8.69 -9.28
C VAL A 156 9.80 9.98 -10.12
N TRP A 157 8.60 10.45 -10.44
CA TRP A 157 8.43 11.68 -11.22
C TRP A 157 8.74 12.95 -10.41
N ALA A 158 8.48 12.97 -9.10
CA ALA A 158 8.88 14.07 -8.23
C ALA A 158 10.42 14.23 -8.13
N TYR A 159 11.16 13.13 -7.97
CA TYR A 159 12.63 13.15 -8.00
C TYR A 159 13.16 13.66 -9.34
N ARG A 160 12.54 13.23 -10.45
CA ARG A 160 12.91 13.71 -11.78
C ARG A 160 12.58 15.19 -11.99
N ALA A 161 11.43 15.65 -11.51
CA ALA A 161 11.03 17.05 -11.60
C ALA A 161 11.95 17.95 -10.78
N GLY A 162 12.34 17.52 -9.57
CA GLY A 162 13.26 18.26 -8.70
C GLY A 162 14.68 18.35 -9.25
N SER A 163 15.16 17.26 -9.88
CA SER A 163 16.49 17.23 -10.50
C SER A 163 16.57 17.94 -11.86
N SER A 164 15.53 17.88 -12.69
CA SER A 164 15.57 18.45 -14.04
C SER A 164 14.96 19.84 -14.17
N GLY A 165 14.08 20.26 -13.25
CA GLY A 165 13.23 21.45 -13.42
C GLY A 165 12.24 21.35 -14.59
N SER A 166 12.03 20.14 -15.13
CA SER A 166 11.16 19.89 -16.29
C SER A 166 9.69 20.10 -15.96
N ARG A 167 8.99 20.90 -16.79
CA ARG A 167 7.52 21.06 -16.71
C ARG A 167 6.79 19.75 -17.00
N ARG A 168 7.31 18.95 -17.92
CA ARG A 168 6.69 17.67 -18.30
C ARG A 168 6.70 16.70 -17.11
N ASP A 169 7.82 16.66 -16.39
CA ASP A 169 7.99 15.80 -15.22
C ASP A 169 7.14 16.31 -14.05
N ALA A 170 7.01 17.64 -13.88
CA ALA A 170 6.10 18.25 -12.92
C ALA A 170 4.62 17.95 -13.23
N VAL A 171 4.21 18.06 -14.50
CA VAL A 171 2.86 17.70 -14.95
C VAL A 171 2.59 16.21 -14.69
N ALA A 172 3.54 15.33 -15.02
CA ALA A 172 3.39 13.90 -14.76
C ALA A 172 3.23 13.59 -13.26
N ALA A 173 4.05 14.20 -12.40
CA ALA A 173 3.92 14.07 -10.95
C ALA A 173 2.57 14.62 -10.43
N GLY A 174 2.10 15.74 -10.98
CA GLY A 174 0.81 16.34 -10.63
C GLY A 174 -0.38 15.47 -11.03
N LEU A 175 -0.37 14.91 -12.24
CA LEU A 175 -1.40 13.99 -12.72
C LEU A 175 -1.45 12.70 -11.88
N LEU A 176 -0.30 12.14 -11.54
CA LEU A 176 -0.24 10.96 -10.67
C LEU A 176 -0.69 11.26 -9.23
N THR A 177 -0.41 12.47 -8.73
CA THR A 177 -0.92 12.92 -7.43
C THR A 177 -2.44 13.06 -7.47
N ALA A 178 -3.02 13.67 -8.52
CA ALA A 178 -4.47 13.74 -8.71
C ALA A 178 -5.09 12.34 -8.77
N LEU A 179 -4.54 11.44 -9.58
CA LEU A 179 -5.03 10.06 -9.69
C LEU A 179 -4.91 9.31 -8.36
N GLY A 180 -3.85 9.54 -7.60
CA GLY A 180 -3.69 9.03 -6.23
C GLY A 180 -4.83 9.49 -5.33
N VAL A 181 -5.07 10.80 -5.24
CA VAL A 181 -6.15 11.37 -4.42
C VAL A 181 -7.53 10.87 -4.86
N LEU A 182 -7.76 10.69 -6.17
CA LEU A 182 -8.99 10.14 -6.73
C LEU A 182 -9.12 8.61 -6.58
N ALA A 183 -8.04 7.89 -6.27
CA ALA A 183 -8.07 6.49 -5.89
C ALA A 183 -8.34 6.34 -4.39
N ASP A 184 -7.63 7.09 -3.57
CA ASP A 184 -7.92 7.26 -2.15
C ASP A 184 -7.38 8.62 -1.64
N PRO A 185 -8.18 9.46 -0.96
CA PRO A 185 -7.74 10.78 -0.51
C PRO A 185 -6.51 10.74 0.40
N ILE A 186 -6.28 9.64 1.12
CA ILE A 186 -5.09 9.52 1.98
C ILE A 186 -3.79 9.59 1.16
N LEU A 187 -3.82 9.21 -0.12
CA LEU A 187 -2.64 9.27 -0.99
C LEU A 187 -2.19 10.71 -1.26
N GLY A 188 -3.02 11.71 -0.98
CA GLY A 188 -2.60 13.13 -0.97
C GLY A 188 -1.44 13.40 0.00
N LEU A 189 -1.27 12.58 1.05
CA LEU A 189 -0.14 12.67 1.97
C LEU A 189 1.22 12.36 1.33
N VAL A 190 1.24 11.73 0.15
CA VAL A 190 2.46 11.61 -0.67
C VAL A 190 3.06 12.99 -1.00
N GLY A 191 2.25 14.05 -0.98
CA GLY A 191 2.66 15.43 -1.19
C GLY A 191 3.81 15.87 -0.27
N LEU A 192 3.89 15.37 0.96
CA LEU A 192 5.04 15.66 1.85
C LEU A 192 6.34 15.06 1.32
N GLY A 193 6.29 13.82 0.83
CA GLY A 193 7.42 13.18 0.15
C GLY A 193 7.78 13.90 -1.13
N VAL A 194 6.78 14.34 -1.91
CA VAL A 194 7.02 15.10 -3.13
C VAL A 194 7.71 16.44 -2.84
N CYS A 195 7.24 17.22 -1.86
CA CYS A 195 7.89 18.45 -1.43
C CYS A 195 9.34 18.20 -1.02
N ALA A 196 9.60 17.14 -0.25
CA ALA A 196 10.95 16.74 0.13
C ALA A 196 11.80 16.36 -1.10
N ALA A 197 11.24 15.63 -2.08
CA ALA A 197 11.96 15.24 -3.30
C ALA A 197 12.36 16.48 -4.12
N LEU A 198 11.41 17.41 -4.33
CA LEU A 198 11.66 18.66 -5.04
C LEU A 198 12.76 19.50 -4.36
N TRP A 199 12.72 19.59 -3.02
CA TRP A 199 13.69 20.36 -2.25
C TRP A 199 15.09 19.73 -2.25
N LEU A 200 15.18 18.43 -1.98
CA LEU A 200 16.45 17.73 -1.74
C LEU A 200 17.20 17.37 -3.02
N THR A 201 16.49 17.20 -4.13
CA THR A 201 17.09 16.88 -5.43
C THR A 201 17.38 18.09 -6.30
N ARG A 202 17.19 19.30 -5.76
CA ARG A 202 17.59 20.54 -6.42
C ARG A 202 19.05 20.45 -6.85
N THR A 203 19.29 20.47 -8.16
CA THR A 203 20.64 20.47 -8.69
C THR A 203 21.33 21.79 -8.36
N THR A 204 22.64 21.71 -8.11
CA THR A 204 23.54 22.87 -8.15
C THR A 204 23.79 23.36 -9.58
N ALA A 205 23.49 22.52 -10.58
CA ALA A 205 23.48 22.93 -11.98
C ALA A 205 22.40 24.00 -12.21
N PRO A 206 22.66 25.03 -13.02
CA PRO A 206 21.74 26.13 -13.28
C PRO A 206 20.55 25.65 -14.12
N SER A 207 19.58 25.00 -13.47
CA SER A 207 18.22 24.97 -13.96
C SER A 207 17.78 26.41 -14.20
N LYS A 208 17.36 26.74 -15.43
CA LYS A 208 16.81 28.07 -15.74
C LYS A 208 15.54 28.40 -14.95
N ARG A 209 14.93 27.44 -14.23
CA ARG A 209 13.66 27.62 -13.51
C ARG A 209 13.80 27.40 -12.01
N PRO A 210 13.16 28.25 -11.19
CA PRO A 210 13.17 28.08 -9.75
C PRO A 210 12.25 26.93 -9.33
N ILE A 211 12.65 26.21 -8.28
CA ILE A 211 11.95 25.00 -7.81
C ILE A 211 10.50 25.26 -7.39
N TRP A 212 10.19 26.47 -6.89
CA TRP A 212 8.84 26.86 -6.52
C TRP A 212 7.88 26.85 -7.70
N LEU A 213 8.35 27.16 -8.91
CA LEU A 213 7.54 27.12 -10.13
C LEU A 213 7.24 25.67 -10.54
N THR A 214 8.21 24.76 -10.40
CA THR A 214 8.01 23.32 -10.61
C THR A 214 6.96 22.77 -9.64
N GLY A 215 7.08 23.12 -8.36
CA GLY A 215 6.09 22.77 -7.34
C GLY A 215 4.71 23.35 -7.65
N ALA A 216 4.63 24.63 -8.00
CA ALA A 216 3.38 25.31 -8.35
C ALA A 216 2.67 24.64 -9.54
N ILE A 217 3.40 24.30 -10.61
CA ILE A 217 2.84 23.57 -11.76
C ILE A 217 2.28 22.22 -11.32
N MET A 218 3.04 21.46 -10.52
CA MET A 218 2.62 20.14 -10.07
C MET A 218 1.33 20.21 -9.23
N PHE A 219 1.29 21.10 -8.24
CA PHE A 219 0.11 21.24 -7.36
C PHE A 219 -1.09 21.84 -8.10
N ALA A 220 -0.87 22.75 -9.05
CA ALA A 220 -1.94 23.25 -9.91
C ALA A 220 -2.53 22.13 -10.78
N VAL A 221 -1.69 21.29 -11.40
CA VAL A 221 -2.15 20.14 -12.19
C VAL A 221 -2.90 19.14 -11.29
N ALA A 222 -2.40 18.87 -10.08
CA ALA A 222 -3.07 17.99 -9.14
C ALA A 222 -4.46 18.53 -8.76
N ALA A 223 -4.55 19.82 -8.42
CA ALA A 223 -5.81 20.48 -8.08
C ALA A 223 -6.80 20.47 -9.25
N LEU A 224 -6.34 20.78 -10.47
CA LEU A 224 -7.16 20.75 -11.68
C LEU A 224 -7.65 19.33 -12.01
N GLY A 225 -6.82 18.30 -11.80
CA GLY A 225 -7.21 16.91 -12.03
C GLY A 225 -8.28 16.42 -11.04
N VAL A 226 -8.25 16.94 -9.81
CA VAL A 226 -9.20 16.58 -8.75
C VAL A 226 -10.50 17.41 -8.82
N ALA A 227 -10.43 18.63 -9.36
CA ALA A 227 -11.53 19.59 -9.36
C ALA A 227 -12.85 19.07 -9.93
N PRO A 228 -12.91 18.29 -11.04
CA PRO A 228 -14.18 17.79 -11.56
C PRO A 228 -14.96 16.94 -10.54
N TRP A 229 -14.25 16.11 -9.77
CA TRP A 229 -14.87 15.28 -8.74
C TRP A 229 -15.36 16.11 -7.55
N VAL A 230 -14.56 17.08 -7.12
CA VAL A 230 -14.94 18.02 -6.05
C VAL A 230 -16.19 18.82 -6.44
N ILE A 231 -16.26 19.30 -7.69
CA ILE A 231 -17.42 20.03 -8.23
C ILE A 231 -18.64 19.10 -8.25
N ARG A 232 -18.51 17.87 -8.75
CA ARG A 232 -19.60 16.88 -8.72
C ARG A 232 -20.10 16.67 -7.31
N ASN A 233 -19.20 16.49 -6.34
CA ASN A 233 -19.57 16.28 -4.95
C ASN A 233 -20.32 17.49 -4.37
N ALA A 234 -19.88 18.70 -4.69
CA ALA A 234 -20.55 19.93 -4.27
C ALA A 234 -21.98 20.03 -4.83
N LEU A 235 -22.18 19.64 -6.09
CA LEU A 235 -23.49 19.62 -6.72
C LEU A 235 -24.40 18.52 -6.14
N VAL A 236 -23.85 17.33 -5.87
CA VAL A 236 -24.62 16.19 -5.35
C VAL A 236 -25.05 16.39 -3.91
N HIS A 237 -24.16 16.89 -3.06
CA HIS A 237 -24.42 17.04 -1.62
C HIS A 237 -24.97 18.42 -1.25
N GLY A 238 -24.97 19.37 -2.17
CA GLY A 238 -25.32 20.77 -1.90
C GLY A 238 -24.30 21.50 -1.01
N GLU A 239 -23.11 20.90 -0.80
CA GLU A 239 -22.05 21.44 0.04
C GLU A 239 -20.68 20.90 -0.32
N PHE A 240 -19.62 21.59 0.12
CA PHE A 240 -18.25 21.20 -0.19
C PHE A 240 -17.85 19.87 0.46
N VAL A 241 -17.75 18.82 -0.36
CA VAL A 241 -17.19 17.51 0.01
C VAL A 241 -16.00 17.22 -0.90
N PRO A 242 -14.75 17.17 -0.38
CA PRO A 242 -13.56 17.18 -1.22
C PRO A 242 -13.47 15.94 -2.10
N ILE A 243 -13.27 14.75 -1.52
CA ILE A 243 -13.16 13.49 -2.28
C ILE A 243 -14.18 12.48 -1.78
N LYS A 244 -14.06 12.13 -0.50
CA LYS A 244 -14.94 11.21 0.20
C LYS A 244 -15.70 11.93 1.30
N SER A 245 -16.95 11.53 1.54
CA SER A 245 -17.79 11.99 2.65
C SER A 245 -17.52 11.23 3.96
N THR A 246 -16.68 10.18 3.94
CA THR A 246 -16.65 9.12 4.96
C THR A 246 -15.64 9.30 6.08
N PHE A 247 -14.95 10.44 6.17
CA PHE A 247 -13.92 10.63 7.19
C PHE A 247 -14.46 10.42 8.61
N GLY A 248 -15.62 11.00 8.94
CA GLY A 248 -16.24 10.86 10.25
C GLY A 248 -16.67 9.43 10.58
N TYR A 249 -17.19 8.69 9.58
CA TYR A 249 -17.49 7.26 9.72
C TYR A 249 -16.24 6.44 10.01
N ALA A 250 -15.18 6.57 9.20
CA ALA A 250 -13.93 5.83 9.39
C ALA A 250 -13.23 6.21 10.72
N PHE A 251 -13.27 7.49 11.08
CA PHE A 251 -12.73 7.97 12.36
C PHE A 251 -13.52 7.41 13.54
N TRP A 252 -14.85 7.34 13.44
CA TRP A 252 -15.69 6.72 14.46
C TRP A 252 -15.42 5.22 14.60
N GLN A 253 -15.30 4.47 13.50
CA GLN A 253 -14.97 3.04 13.55
C GLN A 253 -13.67 2.78 14.32
N GLY A 254 -12.66 3.64 14.14
CA GLY A 254 -11.38 3.51 14.83
C GLY A 254 -11.38 3.99 16.29
N ASN A 255 -12.42 4.71 16.75
CA ASN A 255 -12.37 5.43 18.03
C ASN A 255 -13.63 5.28 18.90
N CYS A 256 -14.70 4.63 18.45
CA CYS A 256 -15.89 4.46 19.28
C CYS A 256 -15.62 3.58 20.51
N THR A 257 -16.54 3.58 21.48
CA THR A 257 -16.38 2.89 22.77
C THR A 257 -15.92 1.42 22.63
N ILE A 258 -16.49 0.68 21.68
CA ILE A 258 -16.18 -0.75 21.46
C ILE A 258 -14.97 -0.99 20.54
N SER A 259 -14.36 0.05 19.99
CA SER A 259 -13.26 -0.07 19.03
C SER A 259 -11.95 -0.47 19.72
N GLN A 260 -11.22 -1.39 19.08
CA GLN A 260 -9.82 -1.70 19.41
C GLN A 260 -8.82 -0.94 18.52
N GLY A 261 -9.29 0.11 17.82
CA GLY A 261 -8.48 0.89 16.90
C GLY A 261 -8.58 0.44 15.44
N THR A 262 -9.44 -0.54 15.14
CA THR A 262 -9.62 -1.13 13.79
C THR A 262 -11.08 -1.07 13.34
N ASP A 263 -11.34 -1.47 12.10
CA ASP A 263 -12.70 -1.59 11.53
C ASP A 263 -13.42 -2.89 11.94
N LYS A 264 -12.78 -3.74 12.77
CA LYS A 264 -13.21 -5.11 13.05
C LYS A 264 -13.45 -5.35 14.54
N VAL A 265 -14.35 -6.29 14.82
CA VAL A 265 -14.66 -6.75 16.17
C VAL A 265 -14.02 -8.12 16.39
N VAL A 266 -13.40 -8.32 17.55
CA VAL A 266 -12.87 -9.63 17.95
C VAL A 266 -14.04 -10.50 18.40
N ARG A 267 -14.22 -11.67 17.76
CA ARG A 267 -15.30 -12.62 18.06
C ARG A 267 -14.72 -14.03 18.28
N PRO A 268 -15.19 -14.77 19.30
CA PRO A 268 -14.73 -16.15 19.53
C PRO A 268 -14.94 -17.08 18.33
N SER A 269 -16.04 -16.90 17.58
CA SER A 269 -16.34 -17.67 16.37
C SER A 269 -15.30 -17.50 15.26
N VAL A 270 -14.45 -16.46 15.31
CA VAL A 270 -13.32 -16.34 14.38
C VAL A 270 -12.26 -17.39 14.69
N GLU A 271 -12.03 -17.74 15.96
CA GLU A 271 -11.05 -18.76 16.33
C GLU A 271 -11.46 -20.14 15.84
N GLU A 272 -12.75 -20.47 15.93
CA GLU A 272 -13.29 -21.73 15.39
C GLU A 272 -13.00 -21.87 13.89
N VAL A 273 -13.26 -20.81 13.11
CA VAL A 273 -12.97 -20.80 11.67
C VAL A 273 -11.46 -20.82 11.39
N MET A 274 -10.64 -20.20 12.25
CA MET A 274 -9.19 -20.25 12.13
C MET A 274 -8.64 -21.64 12.43
N GLU A 275 -9.22 -22.41 13.35
CA GLU A 275 -8.87 -23.81 13.58
C GLU A 275 -9.27 -24.69 12.38
N GLU A 276 -10.44 -24.46 11.77
CA GLU A 276 -10.85 -25.13 10.53
C GLU A 276 -9.78 -24.95 9.42
N SER A 277 -9.16 -23.77 9.34
CA SER A 277 -8.13 -23.48 8.33
C SER A 277 -6.93 -24.43 8.40
N LYS A 278 -6.59 -24.95 9.58
CA LYS A 278 -5.47 -25.89 9.77
C LYS A 278 -5.74 -27.25 9.12
N ALA A 279 -7.01 -27.60 8.94
CA ALA A 279 -7.44 -28.84 8.28
C ALA A 279 -7.60 -28.68 6.76
N ALA A 280 -7.32 -27.50 6.19
CA ALA A 280 -7.48 -27.27 4.76
C ALA A 280 -6.51 -28.11 3.92
N GLY A 281 -7.05 -28.97 3.05
CA GLY A 281 -6.26 -29.86 2.19
C GLY A 281 -5.62 -29.20 0.97
N SER A 282 -5.86 -27.91 0.72
CA SER A 282 -5.28 -27.16 -0.40
C SER A 282 -5.13 -25.66 -0.07
N LEU A 283 -4.29 -24.95 -0.83
CA LEU A 283 -4.12 -23.50 -0.67
C LEU A 283 -5.39 -22.70 -1.00
N ALA A 284 -6.20 -23.17 -1.97
CA ALA A 284 -7.49 -22.57 -2.29
C ALA A 284 -8.48 -22.73 -1.13
N ALA A 285 -8.60 -23.93 -0.56
CA ALA A 285 -9.44 -24.18 0.60
C ALA A 285 -8.97 -23.35 1.81
N TYR A 286 -7.66 -23.26 2.04
CA TYR A 286 -7.09 -22.41 3.08
C TYR A 286 -7.47 -20.94 2.86
N ASN A 287 -7.29 -20.40 1.66
CA ASN A 287 -7.68 -19.03 1.33
C ASN A 287 -9.18 -18.78 1.57
N GLN A 288 -10.05 -19.70 1.17
CA GLN A 288 -11.50 -19.60 1.41
C GLN A 288 -11.82 -19.57 2.91
N THR A 289 -11.17 -20.40 3.74
CA THR A 289 -11.36 -20.36 5.21
C THR A 289 -10.90 -19.03 5.82
N ILE A 290 -9.79 -18.46 5.35
CA ILE A 290 -9.33 -17.13 5.79
C ILE A 290 -10.32 -16.03 5.39
N TRP A 291 -10.92 -16.12 4.19
CA TRP A 291 -12.00 -15.24 3.77
C TRP A 291 -13.24 -15.40 4.64
N LYS A 292 -13.64 -16.63 4.96
CA LYS A 292 -14.75 -16.92 5.89
C LYS A 292 -14.47 -16.29 7.26
N ALA A 293 -13.29 -16.51 7.84
CA ALA A 293 -12.90 -15.93 9.12
C ALA A 293 -12.98 -14.39 9.11
N ARG A 294 -12.55 -13.74 8.02
CA ARG A 294 -12.65 -12.29 7.87
C ARG A 294 -14.10 -11.79 7.84
N HIS A 295 -15.00 -12.50 7.15
CA HIS A 295 -16.42 -12.14 7.14
C HIS A 295 -17.06 -12.39 8.52
N THR A 296 -16.71 -13.49 9.18
CA THR A 296 -17.18 -13.82 10.54
C THR A 296 -16.81 -12.77 11.57
N ALA A 297 -15.65 -12.11 11.44
CA ALA A 297 -15.28 -11.00 12.33
C ALA A 297 -16.28 -9.84 12.29
N GLY A 298 -16.97 -9.64 11.15
CA GLY A 298 -17.94 -8.56 10.93
C GLY A 298 -17.32 -7.17 10.91
N TYR A 299 -18.12 -6.13 10.72
CA TYR A 299 -17.70 -4.74 10.92
C TYR A 299 -18.25 -4.20 12.25
N ILE A 300 -17.62 -3.15 12.75
CA ILE A 300 -17.96 -2.55 14.06
C ILE A 300 -19.38 -1.97 14.07
N ASP A 301 -19.83 -1.38 12.96
CA ASP A 301 -21.17 -0.83 12.76
C ASP A 301 -22.26 -1.89 12.64
N ASP A 302 -21.91 -3.15 12.34
CA ASP A 302 -22.86 -4.27 12.40
C ASP A 302 -23.29 -4.56 13.84
N VAL A 303 -22.43 -4.24 14.81
CA VAL A 303 -22.63 -4.52 16.25
C VAL A 303 -23.08 -3.29 17.01
N ALA A 304 -22.47 -2.14 16.72
CA ALA A 304 -22.70 -0.92 17.49
C ALA A 304 -24.03 -0.23 17.17
N PHE A 305 -24.57 -0.37 15.95
CA PHE A 305 -25.76 0.37 15.55
C PHE A 305 -27.05 -0.44 15.76
N THR A 306 -27.97 0.11 16.53
CA THR A 306 -29.34 -0.40 16.64
C THR A 306 -30.11 -0.18 15.32
N PRO A 307 -31.16 -0.97 15.04
CA PRO A 307 -32.00 -0.77 13.85
C PRO A 307 -32.61 0.64 13.77
N ASP A 308 -33.02 1.22 14.90
CA ASP A 308 -33.53 2.60 14.98
C ASP A 308 -32.44 3.61 14.61
N PHE A 309 -31.22 3.43 15.11
CA PHE A 309 -30.11 4.32 14.79
C PHE A 309 -29.71 4.22 13.32
N LYS A 310 -29.71 3.03 12.71
CA LYS A 310 -29.50 2.86 11.26
C LYS A 310 -30.59 3.57 10.45
N ARG A 311 -31.85 3.52 10.88
CA ARG A 311 -32.96 4.26 10.25
C ARG A 311 -32.79 5.77 10.39
N TYR A 312 -32.36 6.24 11.55
CA TYR A 312 -32.04 7.65 11.78
C TYR A 312 -30.89 8.13 10.87
N LEU A 313 -29.77 7.41 10.81
CA LEU A 313 -28.69 7.76 9.89
C LEU A 313 -29.18 7.78 8.44
N GLY A 314 -29.99 6.79 8.04
CA GLY A 314 -30.54 6.70 6.69
C GLY A 314 -31.43 7.88 6.29
N SER A 315 -32.08 8.56 7.25
CA SER A 315 -32.90 9.75 6.97
C SER A 315 -32.10 11.04 6.80
N LEU A 316 -30.82 11.05 7.19
CA LEU A 316 -29.94 12.21 7.06
C LEU A 316 -29.25 12.25 5.69
N PRO A 317 -28.86 13.43 5.18
CA PRO A 317 -27.93 13.56 4.07
C PRO A 317 -26.60 12.86 4.37
N GLU A 318 -25.96 12.27 3.34
CA GLU A 318 -24.74 11.47 3.51
C GLU A 318 -23.61 12.18 4.28
N PRO A 319 -23.25 13.45 3.99
CA PRO A 319 -22.22 14.13 4.77
C PRO A 319 -22.61 14.33 6.24
N GLU A 320 -23.90 14.55 6.52
CA GLU A 320 -24.38 14.72 7.90
C GLU A 320 -24.28 13.40 8.69
N ARG A 321 -24.52 12.24 8.06
CA ARG A 321 -24.25 10.93 8.68
C ARG A 321 -22.82 10.84 9.21
N SER A 322 -21.86 11.28 8.38
CA SER A 322 -20.44 11.32 8.75
C SER A 322 -20.15 12.29 9.90
N ARG A 323 -20.78 13.47 9.91
CA ARG A 323 -20.64 14.44 11.02
C ARG A 323 -21.20 13.93 12.33
N VAL A 324 -22.36 13.26 12.32
CA VAL A 324 -22.95 12.65 13.52
C VAL A 324 -21.96 11.65 14.13
N LEU A 325 -21.40 10.76 13.31
CA LEU A 325 -20.43 9.77 13.78
C LEU A 325 -19.12 10.40 14.25
N LEU A 326 -18.65 11.46 13.58
CA LEU A 326 -17.48 12.22 14.03
C LEU A 326 -17.71 12.85 15.41
N ARG A 327 -18.90 13.44 15.65
CA ARG A 327 -19.25 14.01 16.96
C ARG A 327 -19.25 12.93 18.04
N MET A 328 -19.88 11.79 17.78
CA MET A 328 -19.87 10.65 18.70
C MET A 328 -18.44 10.19 19.05
N ALA A 329 -17.56 10.08 18.05
CA ALA A 329 -16.16 9.70 18.27
C ALA A 329 -15.41 10.75 19.10
N ILE A 330 -15.64 12.04 18.85
CA ILE A 330 -15.04 13.14 19.62
C ILE A 330 -15.53 13.12 21.06
N ASP A 331 -16.83 12.87 21.28
CA ASP A 331 -17.40 12.80 22.62
C ASP A 331 -16.84 11.60 23.40
N ASP A 332 -16.69 10.43 22.75
CA ASP A 332 -16.00 9.27 23.32
C ASP A 332 -14.54 9.59 23.71
N ILE A 333 -13.82 10.37 22.88
CA ILE A 333 -12.45 10.79 23.17
C ILE A 333 -12.41 11.79 24.33
N ARG A 334 -13.38 12.72 24.43
CA ARG A 334 -13.46 13.68 25.53
C ARG A 334 -13.76 13.00 26.86
N ASN A 335 -14.58 11.96 26.85
CA ASN A 335 -14.91 11.18 28.03
C ASN A 335 -13.73 10.33 28.52
N ASP A 336 -12.88 9.83 27.60
CA ASP A 336 -11.67 9.08 27.96
C ASP A 336 -10.48 9.40 27.03
N PRO A 337 -9.76 10.52 27.28
CA PRO A 337 -8.61 10.90 26.45
C PRO A 337 -7.44 9.92 26.54
N ALA A 338 -7.28 9.25 27.70
CA ALA A 338 -6.21 8.29 27.92
C ALA A 338 -6.41 7.05 27.03
N ARG A 339 -7.64 6.56 26.89
CA ARG A 339 -7.97 5.48 25.94
C ARG A 339 -7.62 5.87 24.51
N TYR A 340 -7.93 7.08 24.06
CA TYR A 340 -7.57 7.53 22.71
C TYR A 340 -6.05 7.51 22.46
N VAL A 341 -5.24 7.98 23.42
CA VAL A 341 -3.77 7.89 23.34
C VAL A 341 -3.32 6.42 23.27
N GLY A 342 -3.90 5.56 24.10
CA GLY A 342 -3.66 4.11 24.05
C GLY A 342 -4.00 3.49 22.69
N LEU A 343 -5.14 3.87 22.11
CA LEU A 343 -5.55 3.45 20.77
C LEU A 343 -4.59 3.97 19.69
N CYS A 344 -4.08 5.19 19.80
CA CYS A 344 -3.10 5.73 18.86
C CYS A 344 -1.79 4.93 18.87
N LEU A 345 -1.29 4.62 20.07
CA LEU A 345 -0.10 3.78 20.24
C LEU A 345 -0.34 2.35 19.73
N HIS A 346 -1.52 1.78 20.02
CA HIS A 346 -1.91 0.48 19.50
C HIS A 346 -1.94 0.47 17.98
N ARG A 347 -2.60 1.45 17.34
CA ARG A 347 -2.69 1.57 15.88
C ARG A 347 -1.32 1.78 15.25
N PHE A 348 -0.46 2.61 15.84
CA PHE A 348 0.92 2.78 15.38
C PHE A 348 1.69 1.45 15.41
N ARG A 349 1.59 0.70 16.51
CA ARG A 349 2.18 -0.64 16.64
C ARG A 349 1.61 -1.60 15.60
N SER A 350 0.30 -1.65 15.44
CA SER A 350 -0.38 -2.55 14.49
C SER A 350 -0.08 -2.22 13.03
N PHE A 351 0.16 -0.94 12.70
CA PHE A 351 0.57 -0.50 11.37
C PHE A 351 1.96 -1.02 10.99
N TRP A 352 2.92 -0.98 11.92
CA TRP A 352 4.30 -1.42 11.67
C TRP A 352 4.54 -2.90 11.97
N LEU A 353 3.74 -3.50 12.85
CA LEU A 353 3.80 -4.92 13.18
C LEU A 353 2.55 -5.61 12.62
N PHE A 354 1.60 -5.97 13.48
CA PHE A 354 0.46 -6.80 13.11
C PHE A 354 -0.83 -6.32 13.78
N ASP A 355 -1.90 -6.31 12.99
CA ASP A 355 -3.28 -6.10 13.45
C ASP A 355 -3.91 -7.42 13.87
N GLU A 356 -3.87 -7.75 15.16
CA GLU A 356 -4.38 -9.02 15.70
C GLU A 356 -5.90 -9.21 15.52
N THR A 357 -6.65 -8.15 15.20
CA THR A 357 -8.10 -8.23 14.95
C THR A 357 -8.43 -8.77 13.57
N ASN A 358 -7.45 -8.77 12.65
CA ASN A 358 -7.64 -9.24 11.28
C ASN A 358 -7.06 -10.65 11.09
N PRO A 359 -7.87 -11.67 10.76
CA PRO A 359 -7.40 -13.04 10.59
C PRO A 359 -6.20 -13.21 9.65
N ARG A 360 -6.07 -12.35 8.64
CA ARG A 360 -4.98 -12.42 7.66
C ARG A 360 -3.61 -12.10 8.25
N SER A 361 -3.55 -11.21 9.25
CA SER A 361 -2.28 -10.82 9.88
C SER A 361 -1.71 -11.93 10.79
N ARG A 362 -2.53 -12.93 11.11
CA ARG A 362 -2.17 -14.08 11.96
C ARG A 362 -1.41 -15.16 11.19
N VAL A 363 -1.43 -15.11 9.86
CA VAL A 363 -0.74 -16.08 9.01
C VAL A 363 0.78 -15.92 9.15
N LEU A 364 1.49 -17.03 9.41
CA LEU A 364 2.94 -16.99 9.68
C LEU A 364 3.75 -16.42 8.51
N VAL A 365 3.41 -16.79 7.27
CA VAL A 365 4.08 -16.28 6.06
C VAL A 365 3.99 -14.76 5.98
N TYR A 366 2.82 -14.18 6.31
CA TYR A 366 2.66 -12.74 6.40
C TYR A 366 3.60 -12.14 7.45
N ARG A 367 3.60 -12.67 8.68
CA ARG A 367 4.42 -12.14 9.78
C ARG A 367 5.92 -12.18 9.52
N VAL A 368 6.42 -13.34 9.12
CA VAL A 368 7.85 -13.56 8.86
C VAL A 368 8.32 -12.68 7.71
N SER A 369 7.52 -12.61 6.64
CA SER A 369 7.88 -11.79 5.48
C SER A 369 7.91 -10.30 5.82
N HIS A 370 6.91 -9.79 6.54
CA HIS A 370 6.81 -8.39 6.93
C HIS A 370 7.93 -7.96 7.88
N LEU A 371 8.24 -8.78 8.89
CA LEU A 371 9.39 -8.53 9.79
C LEU A 371 10.72 -8.61 9.04
N GLY A 372 10.87 -9.57 8.12
CA GLY A 372 12.06 -9.69 7.28
C GLY A 372 12.27 -8.45 6.41
N LEU A 373 11.22 -7.96 5.76
CA LEU A 373 11.27 -6.72 4.98
C LEU A 373 11.62 -5.51 5.87
N THR A 374 10.99 -5.39 7.03
CA THR A 374 11.23 -4.31 7.99
C THR A 374 12.68 -4.32 8.50
N ALA A 375 13.19 -5.49 8.86
CA ALA A 375 14.58 -5.65 9.32
C ALA A 375 15.58 -5.30 8.22
N LEU A 376 15.38 -5.79 6.99
CA LEU A 376 16.23 -5.45 5.85
C LEU A 376 16.17 -3.96 5.52
N ALA A 377 14.99 -3.34 5.60
CA ALA A 377 14.83 -1.90 5.38
C ALA A 377 15.58 -1.08 6.45
N ALA A 378 15.51 -1.49 7.72
CA ALA A 378 16.26 -0.87 8.81
C ALA A 378 17.78 -1.01 8.59
N LEU A 379 18.26 -2.21 8.23
CA LEU A 379 19.66 -2.42 7.84
C LEU A 379 20.08 -1.55 6.66
N GLY A 380 19.18 -1.32 5.69
CA GLY A 380 19.43 -0.41 4.58
C GLY A 380 19.67 1.04 5.00
N LEU A 381 18.90 1.55 5.98
CA LEU A 381 19.12 2.88 6.54
C LEU A 381 20.43 2.97 7.34
N LEU A 382 20.84 1.87 7.97
CA LEU A 382 22.11 1.77 8.68
C LEU A 382 23.30 1.74 7.71
N PHE A 383 23.27 0.88 6.68
CA PHE A 383 24.36 0.66 5.72
C PHE A 383 24.44 1.67 4.56
N GLY A 384 23.37 2.40 4.25
CA GLY A 384 23.33 3.26 3.07
C GLY A 384 24.25 4.50 3.12
N GLY A 385 24.78 4.87 4.28
CA GLY A 385 25.57 6.09 4.45
C GLY A 385 24.72 7.38 4.37
N SER A 386 25.37 8.53 4.56
CA SER A 386 24.68 9.84 4.65
C SER A 386 23.99 10.26 3.35
N GLY A 387 24.62 10.01 2.19
CA GLY A 387 24.06 10.34 0.87
C GLY A 387 22.76 9.61 0.57
N PHE A 388 22.73 8.28 0.80
CA PHE A 388 21.50 7.49 0.70
C PHE A 388 20.45 7.95 1.69
N ARG A 389 20.80 8.08 2.99
CA ARG A 389 19.86 8.52 4.03
C ARG A 389 19.16 9.83 3.67
N ARG A 390 19.93 10.81 3.17
CA ARG A 390 19.37 12.09 2.69
C ARG A 390 18.45 11.89 1.49
N ARG A 391 18.84 11.07 0.51
CA ARG A 391 18.00 10.78 -0.65
C ARG A 391 16.78 9.93 -0.33
N SER A 392 16.74 9.22 0.79
CA SER A 392 15.57 8.43 1.23
C SER A 392 14.53 9.25 1.98
N ILE A 393 14.83 10.51 2.37
CA ILE A 393 13.90 11.38 3.12
C ILE A 393 12.51 11.48 2.45
N PRO A 394 12.35 11.67 1.12
CA PRO A 394 11.04 11.70 0.49
C PRO A 394 10.19 10.45 0.74
N MET A 395 10.81 9.27 0.65
CA MET A 395 10.14 8.00 0.92
C MET A 395 9.76 7.86 2.40
N LEU A 396 10.67 8.24 3.30
CA LEU A 396 10.45 8.22 4.74
C LEU A 396 9.36 9.20 5.17
N ALA A 397 9.32 10.39 4.55
CA ALA A 397 8.30 11.41 4.80
C ALA A 397 6.92 10.90 4.36
N THR A 398 6.81 10.26 3.19
CA THR A 398 5.57 9.61 2.75
C THR A 398 5.14 8.51 3.71
N ALA A 399 6.04 7.60 4.09
CA ALA A 399 5.72 6.49 4.99
C ALA A 399 5.31 6.99 6.39
N ALA A 400 6.03 7.98 6.92
CA ALA A 400 5.71 8.61 8.20
C ALA A 400 4.35 9.32 8.17
N ALA A 401 4.04 10.05 7.09
CA ALA A 401 2.76 10.74 6.96
C ALA A 401 1.57 9.77 6.98
N LEU A 402 1.65 8.68 6.20
CA LEU A 402 0.63 7.63 6.16
C LEU A 402 0.52 6.91 7.52
N SER A 403 1.66 6.58 8.13
CA SER A 403 1.70 5.91 9.43
C SER A 403 1.09 6.76 10.54
N VAL A 404 1.44 8.05 10.62
CA VAL A 404 0.88 8.97 11.61
C VAL A 404 -0.62 9.16 11.39
N PHE A 405 -1.07 9.32 10.14
CA PHE A 405 -2.49 9.43 9.85
C PHE A 405 -3.27 8.22 10.35
N HIS A 406 -2.80 7.00 10.04
CA HIS A 406 -3.47 5.77 10.50
C HIS A 406 -3.36 5.55 12.02
N ALA A 407 -2.26 5.97 12.64
CA ALA A 407 -2.14 5.98 14.09
C ALA A 407 -3.18 6.90 14.75
N LEU A 408 -3.46 8.06 14.16
CA LEU A 408 -4.42 9.02 14.71
C LEU A 408 -5.88 8.71 14.38
N THR A 409 -6.16 7.91 13.35
CA THR A 409 -7.52 7.71 12.84
C THR A 409 -8.01 6.27 13.01
N ILE A 410 -7.57 5.37 12.15
CA ILE A 410 -7.96 3.97 12.09
C ILE A 410 -6.84 3.15 11.43
N VAL A 411 -6.66 1.90 11.87
CA VAL A 411 -5.72 0.96 11.26
C VAL A 411 -6.44 -0.29 10.73
N SER A 412 -5.87 -0.92 9.71
CA SER A 412 -6.27 -2.22 9.18
C SER A 412 -5.04 -2.88 8.58
N ALA A 413 -4.99 -4.21 8.58
CA ALA A 413 -3.85 -4.98 8.05
C ALA A 413 -3.40 -4.61 6.61
N ARG A 414 -4.25 -3.97 5.80
CA ARG A 414 -3.89 -3.55 4.42
C ARG A 414 -3.21 -2.18 4.33
N PHE A 415 -3.27 -1.36 5.38
CA PHE A 415 -2.86 0.05 5.29
C PHE A 415 -1.35 0.27 5.21
N HIS A 416 -0.53 -0.74 5.53
CA HIS A 416 0.92 -0.68 5.33
C HIS A 416 1.37 -1.09 3.90
N ILE A 417 0.52 -1.78 3.12
CA ILE A 417 0.85 -2.22 1.75
C ILE A 417 1.37 -1.07 0.87
N PRO A 418 0.79 0.15 0.90
CA PRO A 418 1.28 1.26 0.07
C PRO A 418 2.73 1.70 0.38
N ILE A 419 3.26 1.41 1.57
CA ILE A 419 4.63 1.78 1.96
C ILE A 419 5.65 0.65 1.75
N GLU A 420 5.23 -0.60 1.60
CA GLU A 420 6.12 -1.74 1.39
C GLU A 420 7.05 -1.61 0.17
N PRO A 421 6.62 -1.07 -0.98
CA PRO A 421 7.55 -0.85 -2.10
C PRO A 421 8.66 0.15 -1.76
N LEU A 422 8.38 1.11 -0.87
CA LEU A 422 9.38 2.05 -0.37
C LEU A 422 10.33 1.34 0.60
N MET A 423 9.81 0.46 1.45
CA MET A 423 10.62 -0.41 2.30
C MET A 423 11.52 -1.32 1.45
N ALA A 424 11.04 -1.84 0.32
CA ALA A 424 11.82 -2.68 -0.60
C ALA A 424 13.04 -1.94 -1.18
N VAL A 425 12.93 -0.63 -1.45
CA VAL A 425 14.08 0.20 -1.87
C VAL A 425 15.14 0.28 -0.76
N CYS A 426 14.72 0.51 0.49
CA CYS A 426 15.65 0.47 1.63
C CYS A 426 16.23 -0.92 1.84
N ALA A 427 15.41 -1.97 1.76
CA ALA A 427 15.81 -3.35 1.91
C ALA A 427 16.84 -3.78 0.85
N GLY A 428 16.77 -3.24 -0.38
CA GLY A 428 17.79 -3.47 -1.39
C GLY A 428 19.18 -3.01 -0.98
N VAL A 429 19.29 -1.92 -0.22
CA VAL A 429 20.56 -1.48 0.40
C VAL A 429 20.97 -2.40 1.54
N GLY A 430 20.00 -2.82 2.37
CA GLY A 430 20.23 -3.77 3.46
C GLY A 430 20.85 -5.07 2.96
N VAL A 431 20.26 -5.67 1.92
CA VAL A 431 20.77 -6.89 1.27
C VAL A 431 22.18 -6.65 0.70
N ALA A 432 22.39 -5.56 -0.03
CA ALA A 432 23.71 -5.25 -0.59
C ALA A 432 24.79 -5.12 0.50
N GLY A 433 24.48 -4.47 1.63
CA GLY A 433 25.39 -4.34 2.76
C GLY A 433 25.67 -5.67 3.48
N VAL A 434 24.66 -6.53 3.66
CA VAL A 434 24.85 -7.88 4.23
C VAL A 434 25.75 -8.73 3.33
N VAL A 435 25.52 -8.70 2.01
CA VAL A 435 26.36 -9.44 1.05
C VAL A 435 27.81 -8.96 1.10
N GLU A 436 28.04 -7.65 1.12
CA GLU A 436 29.39 -7.08 1.24
C GLU A 436 30.08 -7.48 2.55
N LEU A 437 29.35 -7.47 3.67
CA LEU A 437 29.86 -7.90 4.98
C LEU A 437 30.28 -9.38 4.96
N LEU A 438 29.44 -10.26 4.42
CA LEU A 438 29.72 -11.70 4.32
C LEU A 438 30.92 -12.00 3.41
N VAL A 439 31.01 -11.32 2.27
CA VAL A 439 32.16 -11.44 1.36
C VAL A 439 33.45 -10.94 2.03
N GLY A 440 33.38 -9.85 2.80
CA GLY A 440 34.50 -9.34 3.58
C GLY A 440 35.01 -10.34 4.62
N LEU A 441 34.11 -10.97 5.38
CA LEU A 441 34.46 -11.99 6.38
C LEU A 441 35.10 -13.24 5.74
N GLY A 442 34.63 -13.65 4.56
CA GLY A 442 35.22 -14.76 3.81
C GLY A 442 36.65 -14.50 3.33
N ARG A 443 36.95 -13.25 2.93
CA ARG A 443 38.31 -12.84 2.53
C ARG A 443 39.29 -12.82 3.70
N VAL A 444 38.85 -12.40 4.90
CA VAL A 444 39.70 -12.41 6.11
C VAL A 444 40.04 -13.84 6.56
N ARG A 445 39.13 -14.80 6.39
CA ARG A 445 39.39 -16.21 6.72
C ARG A 445 40.31 -16.94 5.73
N SER A 446 40.47 -16.43 4.51
CA SER A 446 41.31 -17.03 3.46
C SER A 446 42.80 -16.64 3.56
N VAL A 447 43.19 -15.74 4.47
CA VAL A 447 44.59 -15.36 4.69
C VAL A 447 45.17 -16.17 5.85
N ALA A 448 45.20 -17.50 5.71
CA ALA A 448 46.18 -18.29 6.45
C ALA A 448 47.55 -18.00 5.80
N PRO A 449 48.52 -17.39 6.51
CA PRO A 449 49.81 -17.09 5.91
C PRO A 449 50.48 -18.40 5.52
N ALA A 450 50.81 -18.56 4.24
CA ALA A 450 51.75 -19.57 3.78
C ALA A 450 53.14 -19.25 4.35
N ARG A 451 53.36 -19.56 5.63
CA ARG A 451 54.67 -19.52 6.29
C ARG A 451 54.84 -20.81 7.08
N ARG A 452 55.25 -21.86 6.36
CA ARG A 452 56.16 -22.95 6.72
C ARG A 452 55.92 -24.13 5.79
N VAL A 453 56.43 -24.02 4.57
CA VAL A 453 56.95 -25.19 3.86
C VAL A 453 58.43 -24.89 3.66
N GLU A 454 59.21 -25.12 4.71
CA GLU A 454 60.67 -25.17 4.61
C GLU A 454 61.01 -26.61 4.20
N GLN A 455 61.38 -26.77 2.93
CA GLN A 455 61.96 -27.97 2.31
C GLN A 455 61.09 -29.24 2.29
N VAL A 456 60.69 -29.65 1.07
CA VAL A 456 60.34 -31.05 0.79
C VAL A 456 61.65 -31.79 0.52
N GLY A 457 62.21 -32.43 1.55
CA GLY A 457 63.30 -33.36 1.38
C GLY A 457 62.82 -34.63 0.69
N VAL A 458 63.27 -34.88 -0.54
CA VAL A 458 63.14 -36.20 -1.16
C VAL A 458 64.12 -37.14 -0.46
N VAL A 459 63.62 -37.94 0.49
CA VAL A 459 64.40 -39.06 1.04
C VAL A 459 64.39 -40.17 0.00
N GLY A 460 65.39 -40.15 -0.90
CA GLY A 460 65.71 -41.31 -1.71
C GLY A 460 66.26 -42.41 -0.82
N ARG A 461 65.49 -43.48 -0.60
CA ARG A 461 66.04 -44.77 -0.17
C ARG A 461 66.54 -45.51 -1.42
N LEU A 462 67.81 -45.31 -1.75
CA LEU A 462 68.60 -46.41 -2.31
C LEU A 462 69.26 -47.09 -1.11
N GLY A 463 68.81 -48.30 -0.87
CA GLY A 463 69.11 -49.21 0.22
C GLY A 463 68.15 -50.36 0.09
#